data_AF-A0A0R2IMS4-F1
#
_entry.id   AF-A0A0R2IMS4-F1
#
_cell.length_a   1.000
_cell.length_b   1.000
_cell.length_c   1.000
_cell.angle_alpha   90.00
_cell.angle_beta   90.00
_cell.angle_gamma   90.00
#
_symmetry.space_group_name_H-M   'P 1'
#
loop_
_entity.id
_entity.type
_entity.pdbx_description
1 polymer ?
#
loop_
_entity_poly.entity_id
_entity_poly.type
_entity_poly.pdbx_seq_one_letter_code
_entity_poly.pdbx_strand_id
1 'polypeptide(L)' 'MEEIKMEKSWLKTAVSITMTGEGHEKGLKRSFANMPEVVSDDQIKGLGNVLEAVSNDTFDFATVTTTEKIINN' A
#
# COMPACT_ATOMS: atom_id res chain seq x y z
N MET A 1 21.12 -24.73 19.81
CA MET A 1 20.49 -24.33 18.53
C MET A 1 20.83 -22.87 18.37
N GLU A 2 21.74 -22.55 17.45
CA GLU A 2 22.14 -21.17 17.19
C GLU A 2 21.01 -20.54 16.35
N GLU A 3 20.36 -19.51 16.89
CA GLU A 3 19.39 -18.72 16.12
C GLU A 3 20.14 -18.03 14.99
N ILE A 4 19.90 -18.46 13.75
CA ILE A 4 20.37 -17.75 12.57
C ILE A 4 19.70 -16.38 12.60
N LYS A 5 20.45 -15.34 12.98
CA LYS A 5 20.02 -13.95 12.92
C LYS A 5 19.89 -13.55 11.44
N MET A 6 18.72 -13.81 10.88
CA MET A 6 18.33 -13.28 9.58
C MET A 6 18.12 -11.78 9.72
N GLU A 7 19.06 -10.97 9.23
CA GLU A 7 18.88 -9.52 9.14
C GLU A 7 17.85 -9.23 8.04
N LYS A 8 16.66 -8.80 8.45
CA LYS A 8 15.63 -8.28 7.56
C LYS A 8 15.93 -6.81 7.30
N SER A 9 16.33 -6.48 6.07
CA SER A 9 16.43 -5.10 5.61
C SER A 9 15.19 -4.75 4.81
N TRP A 10 14.40 -3.79 5.28
CA TRP A 10 13.30 -3.23 4.50
C TRP A 10 13.84 -2.54 3.25
N LEU A 11 13.22 -2.79 2.09
CA LEU A 11 13.59 -2.15 0.82
C LEU A 11 12.58 -1.08 0.42
N LYS A 12 11.30 -1.43 0.41
CA LYS A 12 10.22 -0.53 -0.01
C LYS A 12 8.86 -1.07 0.39
N THR A 13 7.91 -0.17 0.56
CA THR A 13 6.49 -0.47 0.65
C THR A 13 5.77 0.25 -0.47
N ALA A 14 4.89 -0.47 -1.16
CA ALA A 14 4.03 0.09 -2.18
C ALA A 14 2.56 -0.13 -1.81
N VAL A 15 1.73 0.90 -1.99
CA VAL A 15 0.29 0.80 -1.78
C VAL A 15 -0.43 1.04 -3.09
N SER A 16 -1.26 0.10 -3.52
CA SER A 16 -2.14 0.24 -4.67
C SER A 16 -3.57 0.42 -4.19
N ILE A 17 -4.17 1.57 -4.46
CA ILE A 17 -5.57 1.86 -4.19
C ILE A 17 -6.36 1.68 -5.48
N THR A 18 -7.48 0.97 -5.40
CA THR A 18 -8.46 0.83 -6.47
C THR A 18 -9.71 1.62 -6.10
N MET A 19 -10.18 2.46 -7.02
CA MET A 19 -11.39 3.26 -6.85
C MET A 19 -12.28 3.14 -8.07
N THR A 20 -13.59 3.15 -7.90
CA THR A 20 -14.57 3.09 -8.98
C THR A 20 -15.54 4.27 -8.88
N GLY A 21 -15.90 4.87 -10.01
CA GLY A 21 -16.84 5.99 -10.01
C GLY A 21 -17.34 6.34 -11.40
N GLU A 22 -18.11 7.42 -11.48
CA GLU A 22 -18.77 7.84 -12.72
C GLU A 22 -17.72 8.32 -13.73
N GLY A 23 -17.53 7.54 -14.81
CA GLY A 23 -16.45 7.73 -15.80
C GLY A 23 -15.22 6.82 -15.58
N HIS A 24 -15.12 6.16 -14.43
CA HIS A 24 -14.07 5.20 -14.06
C HIS A 24 -14.67 3.83 -13.71
N GLU A 25 -15.65 3.37 -14.48
CA GLU A 25 -16.41 2.13 -14.25
C GLU A 25 -15.52 0.88 -14.22
N LYS A 26 -14.34 0.91 -14.87
CA LYS A 26 -13.38 -0.19 -14.86
C LYS A 26 -12.44 -0.20 -13.65
N GLY A 27 -12.54 0.79 -12.77
CA GLY A 27 -11.66 0.97 -11.62
C GLY A 27 -10.38 1.73 -11.99
N LEU A 28 -10.15 2.86 -11.33
CA LEU A 28 -8.91 3.59 -11.35
C LEU A 28 -7.96 3.01 -10.29
N LYS A 29 -6.86 2.41 -10.75
CA LYS A 29 -5.78 1.96 -9.87
C LYS A 29 -4.72 3.04 -9.70
N ARG A 30 -4.56 3.56 -8.48
CA ARG A 30 -3.47 4.48 -8.11
C ARG A 30 -2.44 3.74 -7.27
N SER A 31 -1.20 3.68 -7.75
CA SER A 31 -0.11 3.00 -7.05
C SER A 31 0.91 4.00 -6.50
N PHE A 32 1.21 3.88 -5.21
CA PHE A 32 2.13 4.71 -4.45
C PHE A 32 3.31 3.85 -4.04
N ALA A 33 4.46 4.00 -4.70
CA ALA A 33 5.60 3.09 -4.56
C ALA A 33 6.62 3.47 -3.46
N ASN A 34 6.39 4.58 -2.76
CA ASN A 34 7.34 5.15 -1.80
C ASN A 34 6.70 5.36 -0.42
N MET A 35 5.98 4.33 0.03
CA MET A 35 5.27 4.36 1.31
C MET A 35 6.23 3.97 2.46
N PRO A 36 5.94 4.42 3.69
CA PRO A 36 6.72 4.03 4.87
C PRO A 36 6.72 2.51 5.07
N GLU A 37 7.74 2.03 5.80
CA GLU A 37 7.91 0.60 6.11
C GLU A 37 6.65 -0.02 6.71
N VAL A 38 6.06 0.69 7.66
CA VAL A 38 4.78 0.32 8.26
C VAL A 38 3.73 1.30 7.74
N VAL A 39 2.76 0.76 7.00
CA VAL A 39 1.55 1.48 6.61
C VAL A 39 0.42 0.96 7.48
N SER A 40 -0.19 1.84 8.28
CA SER A 40 -1.35 1.46 9.10
C SER A 40 -2.63 1.47 8.28
N ASP A 41 -3.63 0.72 8.75
CA ASP A 41 -4.97 0.72 8.20
C ASP A 41 -5.63 2.11 8.27
N ASP A 42 -5.37 2.90 9.32
CA ASP A 42 -5.80 4.30 9.40
C ASP A 42 -5.21 5.17 8.29
N GLN A 43 -3.93 4.98 7.94
CA GLN A 43 -3.30 5.73 6.84
C GLN A 43 -3.94 5.39 5.49
N ILE A 44 -4.27 4.12 5.27
CA ILE A 44 -4.92 3.66 4.05
C ILE A 44 -6.35 4.17 3.96
N LYS A 45 -7.12 4.08 5.05
CA LYS A 45 -8.48 4.63 5.12
C LYS A 45 -8.47 6.14 4.95
N GLY A 46 -7.52 6.84 5.57
CA GLY A 46 -7.34 8.28 5.39
C GLY A 46 -7.03 8.64 3.94
N LEU A 47 -6.15 7.89 3.28
CA LEU A 47 -5.84 8.09 1.87
C LEU A 47 -7.04 7.79 0.97
N GLY A 48 -7.78 6.72 1.25
CA GLY A 48 -9.05 6.37 0.59
C GLY A 48 -10.07 7.49 0.71
N ASN A 49 -10.39 7.92 1.93
CA ASN A 49 -11.34 9.01 2.19
C ASN A 49 -10.95 10.32 1.50
N VAL A 50 -9.67 10.68 1.52
CA VAL A 50 -9.19 11.89 0.82
C VAL A 50 -9.41 11.74 -0.68
N LEU A 51 -9.08 10.57 -1.24
CA LEU A 51 -9.31 10.32 -2.65
C LEU A 51 -10.81 10.38 -2.97
N GLU A 52 -11.70 9.75 -2.20
CA GLU A 52 -13.15 9.87 -2.37
C GLU A 52 -13.68 11.30 -2.21
N ALA A 53 -12.99 12.15 -1.45
CA ALA A 53 -13.36 13.55 -1.30
C ALA A 53 -12.90 14.43 -2.48
N VAL A 54 -11.77 14.09 -3.12
CA VAL A 54 -11.22 14.86 -4.25
C VAL A 54 -11.58 14.29 -5.62
N SER A 55 -11.94 13.02 -5.67
CA SER A 55 -12.48 12.35 -6.85
C SER A 55 -13.89 11.91 -6.51
N ASN A 56 -14.84 12.08 -7.43
CA ASN A 56 -16.21 11.62 -7.27
C ASN A 56 -16.32 10.07 -7.37
N ASP A 57 -15.23 9.37 -7.02
CA ASP A 57 -15.04 7.94 -7.07
C ASP A 57 -15.15 7.36 -5.65
N THR A 58 -15.59 6.12 -5.55
CA THR A 58 -15.68 5.33 -4.32
C THR A 58 -14.42 4.50 -4.14
N PHE A 59 -13.89 4.44 -2.92
CA PHE A 59 -12.78 3.59 -2.56
C PHE A 59 -13.26 2.14 -2.39
N ASP A 60 -12.78 1.22 -3.23
CA ASP A 60 -13.14 -0.20 -3.11
C ASP A 60 -12.19 -0.94 -2.17
N PHE A 61 -10.90 -0.90 -2.49
CA PHE A 61 -9.89 -1.61 -1.72
C PHE A 61 -8.49 -1.05 -1.96
N ALA A 62 -7.60 -1.33 -1.01
CA ALA A 62 -6.17 -1.08 -1.15
C ALA A 62 -5.38 -2.38 -0.98
N THR A 63 -4.26 -2.47 -1.68
CA THR A 63 -3.28 -3.56 -1.57
C THR A 63 -1.96 -2.97 -1.12
N VAL A 64 -1.43 -3.49 -0.01
CA VAL A 64 -0.10 -3.13 0.48
C VAL A 64 0.87 -4.23 0.12
N THR A 65 1.96 -3.85 -0.55
CA THR A 65 3.04 -4.75 -0.91
C THR A 65 4.32 -4.27 -0.26
N THR A 66 4.78 -4.99 0.75
CA THR A 66 6.06 -4.74 1.41
C THR A 66 7.12 -5.66 0.83
N THR A 67 8.25 -5.09 0.44
CA THR A 67 9.42 -5.85 -0.03
C THR A 67 10.51 -5.74 1.01
N GLU A 68 10.92 -6.90 1.54
CA GLU A 68 12.01 -7.03 2.50
C GLU A 68 13.11 -7.90 1.87
N LYS A 69 14.37 -7.55 2.14
CA LYS A 69 15.53 -8.35 1.79
C LYS A 69 15.99 -9.11 3.02
N ILE A 70 16.07 -10.43 2.91
CA ILE A 70 16.68 -11.26 3.95
C ILE A 70 18.12 -11.55 3.55
N ILE A 71 19.06 -11.14 4.38
CA ILE A 71 20.48 -11.43 4.20
C ILE A 71 20.83 -12.56 5.19
N ASN A 72 21.36 -13.66 4.66
CA ASN A 72 21.92 -14.75 5.46
C ASN A 72 23.43 -14.50 5.57
N ASN A 73 23.89 -14.10 6.76
CA ASN A 73 25.32 -13.94 7.07
C ASN A 73 25.95 -15.29 7.42
#